data_AF-A0A565CJE5-F1
#
_entry.id   AF-A0A565CJE5-F1
#
_cell.length_a   1.000
_cell.length_b   1.000
_cell.length_c   1.000
_cell.angle_alpha   90.00
_cell.angle_beta   90.00
_cell.angle_gamma   90.00
#
_symmetry.space_group_name_H-M   'P 1'
#
loop_
_entity.id
_entity.type
_entity.pdbx_description
1 polymer ?
#
loop_
_entity_poly.entity_id
_entity_poly.type
_entity_poly.pdbx_seq_one_letter_code
_entity_poly.pdbx_strand_id
1 'polypeptide(L)'
;MSRPQDPPRGFFPFGNPFRMLSPKGSDLSPWLLDLLKGFELLLEERLKKLMPKNKDDILTLSWMKLAMESLCETHKNINTLITDLQLPVSDWEEKWVDVYLDISVKLLDLCNAFSSELTRLNQGDLFLKCVLHHLQSDSGEKYLQARSSLDSWRQHVNANNPRIDNCRAVLDSLVKSLSLPKVKNSPKGKVLMRAFYGVKVQTVYICSVFTVAWSDSTKDLFDLPVSEKTLWAKVFTDMQSFVNAEIRDMLSSGRSTILKELESVDASVEKLYPMIQDGVDPVETDTFKDSAMELKTEAEKLSQGLDQLLEEVDSFFKMTLSGRDVLLCNLRSSDSVSGEDVD
;
A
#
# COMPACT_ATOMS: atom_id res chain seq x y z
N MET A 1 16.29 19.86 -48.45
CA MET A 1 16.49 18.49 -47.94
C MET A 1 16.73 18.56 -46.45
N SER A 2 15.68 18.40 -45.65
CA SER A 2 15.72 18.56 -44.20
C SER A 2 15.74 17.17 -43.57
N ARG A 3 16.76 16.88 -42.75
CA ARG A 3 16.86 15.64 -41.97
C ARG A 3 15.70 15.56 -40.96
N PRO A 4 15.10 14.39 -40.72
CA PRO A 4 14.16 14.23 -39.62
C PRO A 4 14.90 14.33 -38.28
N GLN A 5 14.37 15.14 -37.38
CA GLN A 5 14.84 15.28 -36.01
C GLN A 5 14.61 13.96 -35.26
N ASP A 6 15.66 13.48 -34.58
CA ASP A 6 15.54 12.40 -33.61
C ASP A 6 14.53 12.76 -32.51
N PRO A 7 13.77 11.80 -31.97
CA PRO A 7 12.84 12.05 -30.88
C PRO A 7 13.59 12.51 -29.62
N PRO A 8 12.97 13.35 -28.77
CA PRO A 8 13.64 13.91 -27.60
C PRO A 8 14.02 12.79 -26.63
N ARG A 9 15.32 12.69 -26.33
CA ARG A 9 15.86 11.80 -25.31
C ARG A 9 15.11 12.03 -23.99
N GLY A 10 14.51 10.99 -23.43
CA GLY A 10 13.87 11.03 -22.12
C GLY A 10 14.85 11.55 -21.07
N PHE A 11 14.64 12.79 -20.63
CA PHE A 11 15.41 13.42 -19.56
C PHE A 11 14.77 12.99 -18.24
N PHE A 12 15.36 11.99 -17.59
CA PHE A 12 15.20 11.87 -16.15
C PHE A 12 16.04 12.99 -15.52
N PRO A 13 15.44 13.94 -14.76
CA PRO A 13 16.18 15.06 -14.15
C PRO A 13 17.20 14.59 -13.10
N PHE A 14 17.09 13.35 -12.65
CA PHE A 14 18.08 12.63 -11.87
C PHE A 14 18.61 11.48 -12.74
N GLY A 15 19.93 11.33 -12.86
CA GLY A 15 20.55 10.40 -13.81
C GLY A 15 19.92 8.99 -13.81
N ASN A 16 19.92 8.32 -14.97
CA ASN A 16 19.19 7.08 -15.22
C ASN A 16 19.20 6.09 -14.01
N PRO A 17 18.05 5.86 -13.34
CA PRO A 17 17.96 5.02 -12.14
C PRO A 17 18.33 3.56 -12.43
N PHE A 18 18.18 3.13 -13.69
CA PHE A 18 18.50 1.78 -14.15
C PHE A 18 19.98 1.58 -14.45
N ARG A 19 20.81 2.62 -14.33
CA ARG A 19 22.26 2.51 -14.54
C ARG A 19 22.93 1.62 -13.50
N MET A 20 22.33 1.46 -12.32
CA MET A 20 22.77 0.50 -11.29
C MET A 20 22.50 -0.97 -11.70
N LEU A 21 21.44 -1.21 -12.49
CA LEU A 21 21.03 -2.54 -12.96
C LEU A 21 21.86 -3.04 -14.15
N SER A 22 22.78 -2.22 -14.67
CA SER A 22 23.69 -2.59 -15.73
C SER A 22 25.04 -3.00 -15.13
N PRO A 23 25.42 -4.29 -15.16
CA PRO A 23 26.75 -4.69 -14.76
C PRO A 23 27.73 -4.16 -15.81
N LYS A 24 28.36 -3.00 -15.54
CA LYS A 24 29.61 -2.65 -16.21
C LYS A 24 30.73 -3.23 -15.36
N GLY A 25 31.30 -4.37 -15.79
CA GLY A 25 32.62 -4.81 -15.36
C GLY A 25 32.75 -5.93 -14.31
N SER A 26 31.71 -6.72 -14.02
CA SER A 26 31.91 -8.00 -13.31
C SER A 26 30.77 -8.96 -13.62
N ASP A 27 31.07 -10.05 -14.31
CA ASP A 27 30.10 -11.13 -14.50
C ASP A 27 29.76 -11.72 -13.13
N LEU A 28 28.46 -11.77 -12.80
CA LEU A 28 28.00 -12.42 -11.57
C LEU A 28 28.28 -13.92 -11.68
N SER A 29 28.68 -14.55 -10.57
CA SER A 29 28.83 -16.00 -10.55
C SER A 29 27.48 -16.69 -10.79
N PRO A 30 27.45 -17.93 -11.33
CA PRO A 30 26.20 -18.65 -11.57
C PRO A 30 25.29 -18.73 -10.34
N TRP A 31 25.87 -19.01 -9.17
CA TRP A 31 25.15 -19.04 -7.90
C TRP A 31 24.47 -17.70 -7.54
N LEU A 32 25.16 -16.57 -7.74
CA LEU A 32 24.58 -15.24 -7.50
C LEU A 32 23.45 -14.90 -8.48
N LEU A 33 23.59 -15.36 -9.73
CA LEU A 33 22.53 -15.21 -10.75
C LEU A 33 21.31 -16.05 -10.38
N ASP A 34 21.50 -17.27 -9.89
CA ASP A 34 20.40 -18.15 -9.49
C ASP A 34 19.64 -17.60 -8.27
N LEU A 35 20.34 -17.07 -7.26
CA LEU A 35 19.71 -16.39 -6.11
C LEU A 35 18.88 -15.18 -6.55
N LEU A 36 19.46 -14.31 -7.39
CA LEU A 36 18.77 -13.15 -7.92
C LEU A 36 17.53 -13.55 -8.73
N LYS A 37 17.68 -14.55 -9.60
CA LYS A 37 16.58 -15.08 -10.41
C LYS A 37 15.47 -15.66 -9.55
N GLY A 38 15.82 -16.42 -8.52
CA GLY A 38 14.85 -16.97 -7.55
C GLY A 38 14.06 -15.87 -6.87
N PHE A 39 14.73 -14.81 -6.40
CA PHE A 39 14.06 -13.65 -5.82
C PHE A 39 13.11 -12.97 -6.83
N GLU A 40 13.59 -12.68 -8.05
CA GLU A 40 12.80 -11.99 -9.07
C GLU A 40 11.58 -12.81 -9.52
N LEU A 41 11.69 -14.14 -9.59
CA LEU A 41 10.56 -15.03 -9.91
C LEU A 41 9.50 -15.04 -8.81
N LEU A 42 9.91 -15.05 -7.53
CA LEU A 42 8.96 -14.97 -6.41
C LEU A 42 8.24 -13.62 -6.38
N LEU A 43 8.96 -12.52 -6.65
CA LEU A 43 8.34 -11.20 -6.78
C LEU A 43 7.37 -11.16 -7.97
N GLU A 44 7.76 -11.72 -9.13
CA GLU A 44 6.89 -11.82 -10.30
C GLU A 44 5.60 -12.60 -9.97
N GLU A 45 5.71 -13.75 -9.31
CA GLU A 45 4.55 -14.57 -8.91
C GLU A 45 3.60 -13.79 -7.99
N ARG A 46 4.13 -13.04 -7.03
CA ARG A 46 3.33 -12.22 -6.14
C ARG A 46 2.62 -11.08 -6.87
N LEU A 47 3.31 -10.40 -7.78
CA LEU A 47 2.70 -9.37 -8.60
C LEU A 47 1.60 -9.94 -9.51
N LYS A 48 1.76 -11.18 -10.01
CA LYS A 48 0.67 -11.88 -10.72
C LYS A 48 -0.55 -12.12 -9.84
N LYS A 49 -0.36 -12.46 -8.55
CA LYS A 49 -1.46 -12.63 -7.59
C LYS A 49 -2.21 -11.32 -7.31
N LEU A 50 -1.52 -10.18 -7.39
CA LEU A 50 -2.12 -8.85 -7.24
C LEU A 50 -2.84 -8.36 -8.49
N MET A 51 -2.67 -9.02 -9.64
CA MET A 51 -3.42 -8.71 -10.85
C MET A 51 -4.91 -8.96 -10.58
N PRO A 52 -5.76 -7.93 -10.61
CA PRO A 52 -7.19 -8.11 -10.39
C PRO A 52 -7.78 -8.95 -11.53
N LYS A 53 -8.70 -9.86 -11.20
CA LYS A 53 -9.35 -10.72 -12.21
C LYS A 53 -10.44 -9.95 -12.94
N ASN A 54 -11.17 -9.13 -12.18
CA ASN A 54 -12.21 -8.24 -12.67
C ASN A 54 -11.94 -6.80 -12.22
N LYS A 55 -12.57 -5.84 -12.91
CA LYS A 55 -12.63 -4.44 -12.46
C LYS A 55 -13.22 -4.31 -11.06
N ASP A 56 -14.15 -5.19 -10.73
CA ASP A 56 -14.85 -5.22 -9.45
C ASP A 56 -13.95 -5.60 -8.26
N ASP A 57 -12.77 -6.20 -8.50
CA ASP A 57 -11.87 -6.62 -7.43
C ASP A 57 -10.92 -5.50 -6.96
N ILE A 58 -10.73 -4.44 -7.76
CA ILE A 58 -9.83 -3.32 -7.47
C ILE A 58 -10.38 -2.48 -6.31
N LEU A 59 -9.49 -2.05 -5.40
CA LEU A 59 -9.83 -1.23 -4.22
C LEU A 59 -10.95 -1.83 -3.37
N THR A 60 -10.97 -3.15 -3.27
CA THR A 60 -11.65 -3.88 -2.19
C THR A 60 -10.69 -4.02 -1.00
N LEU A 61 -11.22 -4.10 0.21
CA LEU A 61 -10.43 -4.39 1.42
C LEU A 61 -9.72 -5.74 1.28
N SER A 62 -10.35 -6.70 0.61
CA SER A 62 -9.74 -8.00 0.32
C SER A 62 -8.49 -7.90 -0.58
N TRP A 63 -8.52 -7.05 -1.62
CA TRP A 63 -7.37 -6.81 -2.49
C TRP A 63 -6.28 -6.02 -1.76
N MET A 64 -6.66 -5.02 -0.97
CA MET A 64 -5.71 -4.25 -0.16
C MET A 64 -5.01 -5.15 0.87
N LYS A 65 -5.73 -6.05 1.53
CA LYS A 65 -5.15 -7.05 2.43
C LYS A 65 -4.12 -7.92 1.70
N LEU A 66 -4.49 -8.48 0.55
CA LEU A 66 -3.57 -9.27 -0.28
C LEU A 66 -2.33 -8.47 -0.71
N ALA A 67 -2.50 -7.18 -0.99
CA ALA A 67 -1.40 -6.28 -1.32
C ALA A 67 -0.43 -6.11 -0.13
N MET A 68 -0.94 -5.93 1.09
CA MET A 68 -0.11 -5.86 2.29
C MET A 68 0.58 -7.18 2.62
N GLU A 69 -0.12 -8.31 2.52
CA GLU A 69 0.47 -9.65 2.69
C GLU A 69 1.64 -9.84 1.72
N SER A 70 1.45 -9.46 0.45
CA SER A 70 2.46 -9.52 -0.60
C SER A 70 3.70 -8.65 -0.29
N LEU A 71 3.52 -7.49 0.35
CA LEU A 71 4.63 -6.68 0.86
C LEU A 71 5.37 -7.38 1.99
N CYS A 72 4.66 -7.86 3.01
CA CYS A 72 5.22 -8.63 4.12
C CYS A 72 6.06 -9.81 3.62
N GLU A 73 5.52 -10.60 2.69
CA GLU A 73 6.25 -11.73 2.11
C GLU A 73 7.48 -11.32 1.30
N THR A 74 7.41 -10.21 0.57
CA THR A 74 8.54 -9.75 -0.24
C THR A 74 9.67 -9.21 0.64
N HIS A 75 9.34 -8.54 1.75
CA HIS A 75 10.34 -8.14 2.76
C HIS A 75 10.94 -9.35 3.49
N LYS A 76 10.15 -10.40 3.80
CA LYS A 76 10.69 -11.67 4.30
C LYS A 76 11.69 -12.30 3.34
N ASN A 77 11.41 -12.30 2.03
CA ASN A 77 12.32 -12.83 1.03
C ASN A 77 13.66 -12.08 0.98
N ILE A 78 13.68 -10.77 1.29
CA ILE A 78 14.94 -10.02 1.40
C ILE A 78 15.78 -10.55 2.56
N ASN A 79 15.18 -10.82 3.71
CA ASN A 79 15.91 -11.37 4.86
C ASN A 79 16.50 -12.75 4.53
N THR A 80 15.74 -13.60 3.82
CA THR A 80 16.25 -14.87 3.29
C THR A 80 17.41 -14.64 2.32
N LEU A 81 17.27 -13.71 1.37
CA LEU A 81 18.32 -13.41 0.41
C LEU A 81 19.60 -12.87 1.07
N ILE A 82 19.50 -12.02 2.09
CA ILE A 82 20.65 -11.52 2.86
C ILE A 82 21.40 -12.69 3.52
N THR A 83 20.64 -13.63 4.09
CA THR A 83 21.18 -14.84 4.73
C THR A 83 21.89 -15.72 3.71
N ASP A 84 21.23 -16.01 2.59
CA ASP A 84 21.77 -16.85 1.51
C ASP A 84 23.02 -16.21 0.88
N LEU A 85 23.01 -14.89 0.68
CA LEU A 85 24.19 -14.16 0.18
C LEU A 85 25.37 -14.22 1.15
N GLN A 86 25.15 -14.57 2.43
CA GLN A 86 26.16 -14.48 3.50
C GLN A 86 26.82 -13.09 3.45
N LEU A 87 25.99 -12.05 3.41
CA LEU A 87 26.43 -10.66 3.38
C LEU A 87 25.99 -10.00 4.68
N PRO A 88 26.78 -10.16 5.77
CA PRO A 88 26.43 -9.57 7.05
C PRO A 88 26.33 -8.05 6.92
N VAL A 89 25.54 -7.45 7.80
CA VAL A 89 25.31 -5.99 7.82
C VAL A 89 26.61 -5.21 7.99
N SER A 90 27.60 -5.77 8.68
CA SER A 90 28.95 -5.20 8.82
C SER A 90 29.65 -4.92 7.48
N ASP A 91 29.30 -5.69 6.44
CA ASP A 91 29.91 -5.57 5.12
C ASP A 91 29.19 -4.55 4.23
N TRP A 92 28.14 -3.91 4.75
CA TRP A 92 27.39 -2.91 4.00
C TRP A 92 28.15 -1.59 4.02
N GLU A 93 28.19 -0.91 2.87
CA GLU A 93 28.70 0.46 2.83
C GLU A 93 27.82 1.36 3.72
N GLU A 94 28.41 2.31 4.44
CA GLU A 94 27.71 3.28 5.32
C GLU A 94 26.51 3.93 4.61
N LYS A 95 26.67 4.27 3.32
CA LYS A 95 25.60 4.86 2.51
C LYS A 95 24.40 3.93 2.30
N TRP A 96 24.58 2.61 2.31
CA TRP A 96 23.49 1.65 2.16
C TRP A 96 22.70 1.55 3.46
N VAL A 97 23.42 1.59 4.59
CA VAL A 97 22.84 1.66 5.93
C VAL A 97 21.98 2.92 6.06
N ASP A 98 22.51 4.09 5.72
CA ASP A 98 21.78 5.36 5.77
C ASP A 98 20.50 5.33 4.93
N VAL A 99 20.60 4.81 3.71
CA VAL A 99 19.46 4.73 2.79
C VAL A 99 18.41 3.75 3.29
N TYR A 100 18.81 2.61 3.85
CA TYR A 100 17.86 1.68 4.47
C TYR A 100 17.17 2.30 5.69
N LEU A 101 17.92 2.97 6.55
CA LEU A 101 17.39 3.64 7.73
C LEU A 101 16.44 4.79 7.36
N ASP A 102 16.73 5.57 6.32
CA ASP A 102 15.85 6.62 5.81
C ASP A 102 14.56 6.04 5.20
N ILE A 103 14.67 4.98 4.39
CA ILE A 103 13.50 4.31 3.80
C ILE A 103 12.63 3.69 4.90
N SER A 104 13.21 2.99 5.86
CA SER A 104 12.45 2.34 6.94
C SER A 104 11.62 3.34 7.75
N VAL A 105 12.16 4.52 8.09
CA VAL A 105 11.39 5.56 8.79
C VAL A 105 10.19 5.99 7.96
N LYS A 106 10.39 6.26 6.66
CA LYS A 106 9.30 6.64 5.75
C LYS A 106 8.23 5.57 5.63
N LEU A 107 8.60 4.30 5.63
CA LEU A 107 7.66 3.18 5.63
C LEU A 107 6.86 3.11 6.93
N LEU A 108 7.50 3.35 8.08
CA LEU A 108 6.83 3.42 9.38
C LEU A 108 5.85 4.60 9.44
N ASP A 109 6.21 5.76 8.88
CA ASP A 109 5.31 6.92 8.78
C ASP A 109 4.07 6.61 7.95
N LEU A 110 4.22 5.91 6.81
CA LEU A 110 3.09 5.44 6.00
C LEU A 110 2.20 4.47 6.77
N CYS A 111 2.79 3.48 7.45
CA CYS A 111 2.03 2.55 8.29
C CYS A 111 1.23 3.29 9.37
N ASN A 112 1.82 4.27 10.05
CA ASN A 112 1.15 5.06 11.07
C ASN A 112 -0.03 5.87 10.50
N ALA A 113 0.12 6.41 9.29
CA ALA A 113 -0.96 7.11 8.61
C ALA A 113 -2.09 6.15 8.23
N PHE A 114 -1.75 4.97 7.69
CA PHE A 114 -2.69 3.95 7.25
C PHE A 114 -3.46 3.35 8.43
N SER A 115 -2.77 2.97 9.51
CA SER A 115 -3.41 2.48 10.73
C SER A 115 -4.32 3.53 11.37
N SER A 116 -3.93 4.81 11.32
CA SER A 116 -4.78 5.90 11.79
C SER A 116 -6.06 6.02 10.97
N GLU A 117 -5.97 5.84 9.66
CA GLU A 117 -7.12 5.92 8.75
C GLU A 117 -8.06 4.72 8.88
N LEU A 118 -7.51 3.51 8.93
CA LEU A 118 -8.28 2.30 9.18
C LEU A 118 -9.01 2.36 10.53
N THR A 119 -8.32 2.81 11.58
CA THR A 119 -8.93 2.98 12.91
C THR A 119 -10.03 4.02 12.87
N ARG A 120 -9.82 5.15 12.17
CA ARG A 120 -10.84 6.19 11.99
C ARG A 120 -12.06 5.62 11.29
N LEU A 121 -11.91 4.96 10.14
CA LEU A 121 -13.04 4.35 9.42
C LEU A 121 -13.77 3.32 10.29
N ASN A 122 -13.04 2.49 11.04
CA ASN A 122 -13.63 1.46 11.90
C ASN A 122 -14.42 2.05 13.08
N GLN A 123 -14.04 3.23 13.59
CA GLN A 123 -14.86 3.94 14.59
C GLN A 123 -16.25 4.33 14.06
N GLY A 124 -16.40 4.41 12.73
CA GLY A 124 -17.69 4.65 12.08
C GLY A 124 -18.73 3.57 12.37
N ASP A 125 -18.30 2.34 12.63
CA ASP A 125 -19.17 1.19 12.94
C ASP A 125 -20.06 1.44 14.18
N LEU A 126 -19.59 2.22 15.15
CA LEU A 126 -20.41 2.57 16.33
C LEU A 126 -21.68 3.32 15.94
N PHE A 127 -21.59 4.25 14.97
CA PHE A 127 -22.76 4.98 14.49
C PHE A 127 -23.75 4.05 13.79
N LEU A 128 -23.25 3.12 12.96
CA LEU A 128 -24.08 2.14 12.26
C LEU A 128 -24.77 1.19 13.23
N LYS A 129 -24.08 0.74 14.29
CA LYS A 129 -24.68 -0.06 15.37
C LYS A 129 -25.77 0.71 16.12
N CYS A 130 -25.57 2.00 16.38
CA CYS A 130 -26.61 2.85 16.97
C CYS A 130 -27.84 2.98 16.06
N VAL A 131 -27.63 3.15 14.75
CA VAL A 131 -28.71 3.16 13.76
C VAL A 131 -29.50 1.86 13.83
N LEU A 132 -28.85 0.72 13.67
CA LEU A 132 -29.50 -0.60 13.67
C LEU A 132 -30.27 -0.87 14.97
N HIS A 133 -29.73 -0.46 16.12
CA HIS A 133 -30.42 -0.56 17.39
C HIS A 133 -31.69 0.30 17.44
N HIS A 134 -31.64 1.53 16.93
CA HIS A 134 -32.81 2.41 16.89
C HIS A 134 -33.89 1.91 15.91
N LEU A 135 -33.49 1.27 14.81
CA LEU A 135 -34.43 0.72 13.82
C LEU A 135 -35.17 -0.54 14.31
N GLN A 136 -34.72 -1.18 15.39
CA GLN A 136 -35.45 -2.30 16.02
C GLN A 136 -36.70 -1.87 16.80
N SER A 137 -36.90 -0.55 16.99
CA SER A 137 -38.05 -0.01 17.70
C SER A 137 -39.04 0.64 16.74
N ASP A 138 -40.30 0.28 16.83
CA ASP A 138 -41.40 0.86 16.02
C ASP A 138 -41.87 2.24 16.54
N SER A 139 -40.94 3.11 16.96
CA SER A 139 -41.26 4.43 17.52
C SER A 139 -40.63 5.57 16.73
N GLY A 140 -41.42 6.60 16.42
CA GLY A 140 -40.96 7.75 15.63
C GLY A 140 -39.79 8.54 16.24
N GLU A 141 -39.69 8.57 17.58
CA GLU A 141 -38.54 9.20 18.26
C GLU A 141 -37.22 8.46 17.98
N LYS A 142 -37.29 7.13 17.82
CA LYS A 142 -36.12 6.30 17.50
C LYS A 142 -35.68 6.48 16.05
N TYR A 143 -36.60 6.73 15.12
CA TYR A 143 -36.25 7.10 13.74
C TYR A 143 -35.49 8.42 13.66
N LEU A 144 -35.86 9.43 14.46
CA LEU A 144 -35.09 10.67 14.54
C LEU A 144 -33.65 10.44 15.05
N GLN A 145 -33.50 9.57 16.07
CA GLN A 145 -32.20 9.19 16.61
C GLN A 145 -31.36 8.37 15.62
N ALA A 146 -31.98 7.47 14.85
CA ALA A 146 -31.35 6.73 13.76
C ALA A 146 -30.82 7.70 12.69
N ARG A 147 -31.63 8.69 12.29
CA ARG A 147 -31.20 9.69 11.29
C ARG A 147 -30.02 10.51 11.76
N SER A 148 -30.06 11.03 13.00
CA SER A 148 -28.93 11.76 13.58
C SER A 148 -27.65 10.92 13.64
N SER A 149 -27.78 9.60 13.83
CA SER A 149 -26.65 8.67 13.85
C SER A 149 -26.11 8.43 12.43
N LEU A 150 -26.98 8.33 11.42
CA LEU A 150 -26.58 8.27 10.00
C LEU A 150 -25.86 9.55 9.55
N ASP A 151 -26.37 10.72 9.95
CA ASP A 151 -25.73 12.01 9.67
C ASP A 151 -24.33 12.07 10.29
N SER A 152 -24.21 11.60 11.54
CA SER A 152 -22.92 11.51 12.24
C SER A 152 -21.97 10.53 11.55
N TRP A 153 -22.47 9.39 11.08
CA TRP A 153 -21.68 8.43 10.31
C TRP A 153 -21.15 9.05 9.02
N ARG A 154 -22.01 9.70 8.22
CA ARG A 154 -21.60 10.38 6.97
C ARG A 154 -20.56 11.46 7.22
N GLN A 155 -20.77 12.30 8.24
CA GLN A 155 -19.79 13.32 8.63
C GLN A 155 -18.46 12.68 9.05
N HIS A 156 -18.53 11.59 9.80
CA HIS A 156 -17.35 10.87 10.28
C HIS A 156 -16.56 10.26 9.14
N VAL A 157 -17.17 9.48 8.24
CA VAL A 157 -16.44 8.79 7.15
C VAL A 157 -15.85 9.79 6.14
N ASN A 158 -16.56 10.88 5.85
CA ASN A 158 -16.11 11.94 4.94
C ASN A 158 -15.13 12.94 5.58
N ALA A 159 -14.81 12.80 6.87
CA ALA A 159 -13.83 13.66 7.51
C ALA A 159 -12.41 13.34 7.00
N ASN A 160 -11.68 14.35 6.56
CA ASN A 160 -10.30 14.19 6.11
C ASN A 160 -9.38 13.79 7.27
N ASN A 161 -8.42 12.90 6.98
CA ASN A 161 -7.35 12.57 7.89
C ASN A 161 -6.04 13.28 7.48
N PRO A 162 -5.55 14.24 8.28
CA PRO A 162 -4.36 15.02 7.94
C PRO A 162 -3.08 14.18 7.85
N ARG A 163 -3.07 12.95 8.38
CA ARG A 163 -1.93 12.03 8.21
C ARG A 163 -1.84 11.47 6.80
N ILE A 164 -2.98 11.27 6.13
CA ILE A 164 -3.02 10.83 4.72
C ILE A 164 -2.48 11.94 3.80
N ASP A 165 -2.77 13.21 4.10
CA ASP A 165 -2.24 14.34 3.34
C ASP A 165 -0.70 14.36 3.30
N ASN A 166 -0.06 13.92 4.39
CA ASN A 166 1.40 13.83 4.48
C ASN A 166 2.00 12.64 3.72
N CYS A 167 1.21 11.59 3.42
CA CYS A 167 1.68 10.41 2.68
C CYS A 167 2.23 10.79 1.31
N ARG A 168 1.63 11.77 0.62
CA ARG A 168 2.13 12.27 -0.67
C ARG A 168 3.60 12.67 -0.59
N ALA A 169 3.96 13.50 0.39
CA ALA A 169 5.31 14.01 0.53
C ALA A 169 6.31 12.88 0.85
N VAL A 170 5.89 11.92 1.67
CA VAL A 170 6.68 10.72 1.99
C VAL A 170 6.90 9.86 0.73
N LEU A 171 5.83 9.59 -0.02
CA LEU A 171 5.90 8.81 -1.27
C LEU A 171 6.74 9.51 -2.34
N ASP A 172 6.57 10.81 -2.54
CA ASP A 172 7.40 11.62 -3.45
C ASP A 172 8.88 11.50 -3.10
N SER A 173 9.21 11.52 -1.79
CA SER A 173 10.58 11.33 -1.31
C SER A 173 11.11 9.92 -1.60
N LEU A 174 10.27 8.89 -1.45
CA LEU A 174 10.62 7.51 -1.79
C LEU A 174 10.80 7.32 -3.30
N VAL A 175 9.93 7.93 -4.12
CA VAL A 175 10.03 7.93 -5.59
C VAL A 175 11.31 8.62 -6.05
N LYS A 176 11.63 9.81 -5.52
CA LYS A 176 12.88 10.54 -5.82
C LYS A 176 14.13 9.74 -5.46
N SER A 177 14.04 8.89 -4.45
CA SER A 177 15.13 8.01 -4.01
C SER A 177 15.03 6.58 -4.58
N LEU A 178 14.18 6.31 -5.58
CA LEU A 178 14.06 4.98 -6.22
C LEU A 178 15.41 4.49 -6.77
N SER A 179 16.26 5.40 -7.24
CA SER A 179 17.65 5.08 -7.56
C SER A 179 18.43 4.81 -6.28
N LEU A 180 18.73 3.54 -6.03
CA LEU A 180 19.56 3.17 -4.90
C LEU A 180 21.05 3.48 -5.16
N PRO A 181 21.88 3.62 -4.09
CA PRO A 181 23.32 3.86 -4.23
C PRO A 181 24.01 2.82 -5.12
N LYS A 182 24.97 3.28 -5.94
CA LYS A 182 25.77 2.38 -6.77
C LYS A 182 26.69 1.53 -5.91
N VAL A 183 26.61 0.22 -6.09
CA VAL A 183 27.55 -0.74 -5.52
C VAL A 183 28.85 -0.75 -6.32
N LYS A 184 29.95 -0.30 -5.72
CA LYS A 184 31.28 -0.48 -6.29
C LYS A 184 31.84 -1.82 -5.79
N ASN A 185 32.29 -2.67 -6.70
CA ASN A 185 33.13 -3.83 -6.42
C ASN A 185 32.56 -4.96 -5.51
N SER A 186 31.26 -5.00 -5.18
CA SER A 186 30.64 -6.14 -4.48
C SER A 186 29.60 -6.88 -5.35
N PRO A 187 29.89 -8.09 -5.86
CA PRO A 187 28.92 -8.92 -6.59
C PRO A 187 27.67 -9.25 -5.76
N LYS A 188 27.84 -9.59 -4.47
CA LYS A 188 26.74 -9.86 -3.53
C LYS A 188 25.89 -8.61 -3.30
N GLY A 189 26.53 -7.46 -3.08
CA GLY A 189 25.84 -6.17 -2.94
C GLY A 189 25.03 -5.82 -4.19
N LYS A 190 25.55 -6.09 -5.40
CA LYS A 190 24.79 -5.87 -6.66
C LYS A 190 23.50 -6.69 -6.72
N VAL A 191 23.52 -7.94 -6.26
CA VAL A 191 22.33 -8.79 -6.17
C VAL A 191 21.34 -8.19 -5.16
N LEU A 192 21.81 -7.87 -3.96
CA LEU A 192 20.97 -7.32 -2.90
C LEU A 192 20.31 -5.98 -3.29
N MET A 193 21.08 -5.06 -3.88
CA MET A 193 20.54 -3.75 -4.31
C MET A 193 19.53 -3.87 -5.45
N ARG A 194 19.68 -4.88 -6.31
CA ARG A 194 18.67 -5.17 -7.33
C ARG A 194 17.39 -5.75 -6.73
N ALA A 195 17.49 -6.59 -5.71
CA ALA A 195 16.34 -7.09 -4.97
C ALA A 195 15.62 -5.95 -4.21
N PHE A 196 16.38 -5.10 -3.48
CA PHE A 196 15.83 -3.92 -2.82
C PHE A 196 15.11 -2.96 -3.76
N TYR A 197 15.62 -2.79 -4.99
CA TYR A 197 14.94 -2.00 -5.99
C TYR A 197 13.53 -2.53 -6.29
N GLY A 198 13.37 -3.85 -6.47
CA GLY A 198 12.06 -4.47 -6.69
C GLY A 198 11.10 -4.29 -5.50
N VAL A 199 11.60 -4.51 -4.29
CA VAL A 199 10.84 -4.31 -3.03
C VAL A 199 10.37 -2.87 -2.92
N LYS A 200 11.26 -1.91 -3.18
CA LYS A 200 10.96 -0.49 -3.09
C LYS A 200 9.90 -0.09 -4.12
N VAL A 201 10.02 -0.54 -5.37
CA VAL A 201 9.02 -0.29 -6.40
C VAL A 201 7.64 -0.82 -5.99
N GLN A 202 7.57 -2.09 -5.55
CA GLN A 202 6.33 -2.69 -5.11
C GLN A 202 5.72 -1.94 -3.92
N THR A 203 6.53 -1.62 -2.91
CA THR A 203 6.08 -0.91 -1.69
C THR A 203 5.56 0.47 -2.03
N VAL A 204 6.32 1.27 -2.77
CA VAL A 204 5.91 2.63 -3.16
C VAL A 204 4.62 2.60 -3.96
N TYR A 205 4.49 1.66 -4.91
CA TYR A 205 3.28 1.55 -5.73
C TYR A 205 2.05 1.19 -4.88
N ILE A 206 2.12 0.15 -4.04
CA ILE A 206 0.99 -0.27 -3.20
C ILE A 206 0.59 0.84 -2.22
N CYS A 207 1.56 1.47 -1.54
CA CYS A 207 1.28 2.58 -0.65
C CYS A 207 0.67 3.79 -1.39
N SER A 208 1.01 4.01 -2.65
CA SER A 208 0.40 5.05 -3.48
C SER A 208 -1.06 4.75 -3.80
N VAL A 209 -1.39 3.51 -4.17
CA VAL A 209 -2.76 3.06 -4.41
C VAL A 209 -3.61 3.26 -3.15
N PHE A 210 -3.06 2.92 -1.97
CA PHE A 210 -3.76 3.09 -0.70
C PHE A 210 -3.97 4.56 -0.34
N THR A 211 -2.97 5.41 -0.58
CA THR A 211 -3.08 6.85 -0.36
C THR A 211 -4.17 7.45 -1.24
N VAL A 212 -4.28 7.02 -2.50
CA VAL A 212 -5.35 7.45 -3.41
C VAL A 212 -6.72 6.97 -2.91
N ALA A 213 -6.82 5.73 -2.42
CA ALA A 213 -8.05 5.17 -1.88
C ALA A 213 -8.64 5.94 -0.69
N TRP A 214 -7.80 6.66 0.07
CA TRP A 214 -8.23 7.41 1.26
C TRP A 214 -8.21 8.93 1.10
N SER A 215 -7.57 9.46 0.04
CA SER A 215 -7.51 10.90 -0.22
C SER A 215 -8.41 11.35 -1.37
N ASP A 216 -8.99 10.40 -2.11
CA ASP A 216 -9.72 10.61 -3.36
C ASP A 216 -8.97 11.51 -4.36
N SER A 217 -7.63 11.49 -4.31
CA SER A 217 -6.76 12.34 -5.12
C SER A 217 -5.92 11.53 -6.09
N THR A 218 -6.18 11.67 -7.40
CA THR A 218 -5.35 11.06 -8.46
C THR A 218 -3.90 11.56 -8.46
N LYS A 219 -3.60 12.67 -7.77
CA LYS A 219 -2.26 13.25 -7.67
C LYS A 219 -1.29 12.34 -6.90
N ASP A 220 -1.80 11.40 -6.11
CA ASP A 220 -1.02 10.43 -5.35
C ASP A 220 -0.75 9.13 -6.11
N LEU A 221 -1.34 8.96 -7.29
CA LEU A 221 -1.19 7.76 -8.10
C LEU A 221 0.04 7.87 -8.99
N PHE A 222 1.07 7.08 -8.70
CA PHE A 222 2.33 7.13 -9.46
C PHE A 222 2.32 6.16 -10.65
N ASP A 223 2.83 6.64 -11.78
CA ASP A 223 3.24 5.81 -12.90
C ASP A 223 4.76 5.55 -12.79
N LEU A 224 5.14 4.46 -12.11
CA LEU A 224 6.54 4.15 -11.87
C LEU A 224 7.16 3.50 -13.12
N PRO A 225 8.18 4.11 -13.75
CA PRO A 225 8.92 3.45 -14.81
C PRO A 225 9.85 2.40 -14.20
N VAL A 226 9.83 1.19 -14.76
CA VAL A 226 10.70 0.09 -14.31
C VAL A 226 11.64 -0.38 -15.42
N SER A 227 12.77 -0.97 -15.02
CA SER A 227 13.73 -1.49 -16.01
C SER A 227 13.26 -2.79 -16.62
N GLU A 228 13.22 -2.87 -17.95
CA GLU A 228 12.94 -4.10 -18.69
C GLU A 228 13.94 -5.25 -18.41
N LYS A 229 15.05 -4.98 -17.72
CA LYS A 229 16.07 -5.97 -17.38
C LYS A 229 15.66 -6.94 -16.27
N THR A 230 14.61 -6.63 -15.50
CA THR A 230 14.13 -7.46 -14.37
C THR A 230 13.00 -8.37 -14.82
N LEU A 231 12.96 -9.61 -14.33
CA LEU A 231 11.96 -10.60 -14.77
C LEU A 231 10.51 -10.18 -14.46
N TRP A 232 10.31 -9.45 -13.37
CA TRP A 232 9.00 -8.99 -12.93
C TRP A 232 8.49 -7.71 -13.63
N ALA A 233 9.32 -7.04 -14.46
CA ALA A 233 9.01 -5.72 -15.01
C ALA A 233 7.72 -5.68 -15.84
N LYS A 234 7.52 -6.68 -16.70
CA LYS A 234 6.34 -6.77 -17.55
C LYS A 234 5.07 -6.91 -16.71
N VAL A 235 5.05 -7.87 -15.79
CA VAL A 235 3.91 -8.13 -14.91
C VAL A 235 3.57 -6.90 -14.07
N PHE A 236 4.59 -6.23 -13.52
CA PHE A 236 4.38 -4.99 -12.78
C PHE A 236 3.77 -3.89 -13.67
N THR A 237 4.31 -3.69 -14.87
CA THR A 237 3.83 -2.64 -15.80
C THR A 237 2.39 -2.91 -16.24
N ASP A 238 2.05 -4.17 -16.52
CA ASP A 238 0.70 -4.59 -16.88
C ASP A 238 -0.27 -4.34 -15.70
N MET A 239 0.11 -4.76 -14.48
CA MET A 239 -0.66 -4.55 -13.26
C MET A 239 -0.86 -3.07 -12.95
N GLN A 240 0.21 -2.28 -12.98
CA GLN A 240 0.16 -0.83 -12.75
C GLN A 240 -0.78 -0.15 -13.75
N SER A 241 -0.65 -0.48 -15.04
CA SER A 241 -1.47 0.13 -16.09
C SER A 241 -2.96 -0.19 -15.89
N PHE A 242 -3.27 -1.45 -15.56
CA PHE A 242 -4.65 -1.88 -15.34
C PHE A 242 -5.27 -1.22 -14.11
N VAL A 243 -4.60 -1.29 -12.96
CA VAL A 243 -5.07 -0.71 -11.70
C VAL A 243 -5.16 0.82 -11.81
N ASN A 244 -4.15 1.48 -12.40
CA ASN A 244 -4.18 2.93 -12.55
C ASN A 244 -5.32 3.40 -13.47
N ALA A 245 -5.59 2.68 -14.57
CA ALA A 245 -6.67 3.01 -15.47
C ALA A 245 -8.02 2.94 -14.75
N GLU A 246 -8.27 1.88 -13.97
CA GLU A 246 -9.53 1.72 -13.24
C GLU A 246 -9.68 2.77 -12.14
N ILE A 247 -8.64 3.06 -11.36
CA ILE A 247 -8.69 4.09 -10.31
C ILE A 247 -9.02 5.46 -10.91
N ARG A 248 -8.43 5.80 -12.05
CA ARG A 248 -8.72 7.06 -12.76
C ARG A 248 -10.15 7.11 -13.29
N ASP A 249 -10.68 5.97 -13.77
CA ASP A 249 -12.09 5.85 -14.21
C ASP A 249 -13.06 6.04 -13.03
N MET A 250 -12.82 5.34 -11.92
CA MET A 250 -13.61 5.46 -10.69
C MET A 250 -13.65 6.90 -10.16
N LEU A 251 -12.50 7.57 -10.07
CA LEU A 251 -12.43 8.97 -9.61
C LEU A 251 -13.07 9.97 -10.59
N SER A 252 -13.12 9.64 -11.88
CA SER A 252 -13.80 10.49 -12.88
C SER A 252 -15.32 10.34 -12.85
N SER A 253 -15.83 9.24 -12.27
CA SER A 253 -17.27 8.95 -12.21
C SER A 253 -18.04 9.73 -11.14
N GLY A 254 -17.37 10.54 -10.32
CA GLY A 254 -18.00 11.40 -9.31
C GLY A 254 -18.52 10.66 -8.07
N ARG A 255 -18.02 9.44 -7.81
CA ARG A 255 -18.34 8.65 -6.61
C ARG A 255 -17.88 9.36 -5.34
N SER A 256 -18.61 9.15 -4.24
CA SER A 256 -18.30 9.69 -2.91
C SER A 256 -17.06 9.07 -2.29
N THR A 257 -16.78 7.80 -2.61
CA THR A 257 -15.57 7.07 -2.24
C THR A 257 -15.24 6.06 -3.33
N ILE A 258 -13.98 5.65 -3.42
CA ILE A 258 -13.54 4.57 -4.30
C ILE A 258 -13.26 3.24 -3.57
N LEU A 259 -13.45 3.20 -2.24
CA LEU A 259 -13.41 1.97 -1.46
C LEU A 259 -14.77 1.26 -1.53
N LYS A 260 -14.81 0.07 -2.12
CA LYS A 260 -16.08 -0.57 -2.50
C LYS A 260 -16.95 -0.98 -1.32
N GLU A 261 -16.35 -1.50 -0.25
CA GLU A 261 -17.09 -1.85 0.95
C GLU A 261 -17.71 -0.61 1.61
N LEU A 262 -17.06 0.56 1.51
CA LEU A 262 -17.62 1.81 2.01
C LEU A 262 -18.72 2.36 1.07
N GLU A 263 -18.54 2.24 -0.25
CA GLU A 263 -19.56 2.56 -1.26
C GLU A 263 -20.84 1.74 -1.05
N SER A 264 -20.73 0.44 -0.75
CA SER A 264 -21.87 -0.43 -0.44
C SER A 264 -22.63 0.00 0.82
N VAL A 265 -21.91 0.44 1.87
CA VAL A 265 -22.55 0.98 3.07
C VAL A 265 -23.25 2.31 2.78
N ASP A 266 -22.60 3.22 2.04
CA ASP A 266 -23.20 4.52 1.66
C ASP A 266 -24.47 4.30 0.81
N ALA A 267 -24.45 3.36 -0.14
CA ALA A 267 -25.62 2.99 -0.92
C ALA A 267 -26.77 2.43 -0.05
N SER A 268 -26.44 1.61 0.96
CA SER A 268 -27.42 1.10 1.93
C SER A 268 -28.01 2.23 2.78
N VAL A 269 -27.17 3.21 3.16
CA VAL A 269 -27.60 4.40 3.90
C VAL A 269 -28.51 5.29 3.04
N GLU A 270 -28.17 5.53 1.77
CA GLU A 270 -29.00 6.30 0.83
C GLU A 270 -30.38 5.70 0.63
N LYS A 271 -30.47 4.36 0.54
CA LYS A 271 -31.74 3.65 0.43
C LYS A 271 -32.59 3.77 1.69
N LEU A 272 -31.96 3.70 2.87
CA LEU A 272 -32.64 3.65 4.16
C LEU A 272 -33.04 5.05 4.68
N TYR A 273 -32.27 6.08 4.36
CA TYR A 273 -32.49 7.45 4.83
C TYR A 273 -33.90 8.01 4.56
N PRO A 274 -34.48 7.93 3.33
CA PRO A 274 -35.83 8.46 3.07
C PRO A 274 -36.92 7.68 3.80
N MET A 275 -36.77 6.35 3.94
CA MET A 275 -37.74 5.50 4.65
C MET A 275 -37.87 5.89 6.14
N ILE A 276 -36.78 6.34 6.75
CA ILE A 276 -36.76 6.84 8.14
C ILE A 276 -37.37 8.25 8.21
N GLN A 277 -37.22 9.06 7.16
CA GLN A 277 -37.67 10.45 7.12
C GLN A 277 -39.19 10.57 6.94
N ASP A 278 -39.76 9.79 6.03
CA ASP A 278 -41.19 9.88 5.67
C ASP A 278 -42.10 9.05 6.59
N GLY A 279 -41.48 8.26 7.49
CA GLY A 279 -42.15 7.26 8.32
C GLY A 279 -42.36 5.96 7.55
N VAL A 280 -42.34 4.83 8.26
CA VAL A 280 -42.52 3.51 7.62
C VAL A 280 -43.99 3.32 7.26
N ASP A 281 -44.31 3.30 5.96
CA ASP A 281 -45.64 2.91 5.48
C ASP A 281 -45.87 1.42 5.84
N PRO A 282 -47.03 1.04 6.40
CA PRO A 282 -47.38 -0.36 6.64
C PRO A 282 -47.13 -1.29 5.45
N VAL A 283 -47.29 -0.80 4.21
CA VAL A 283 -47.06 -1.55 2.96
C VAL A 283 -45.57 -1.76 2.65
N GLU A 284 -44.70 -0.89 3.16
CA GLU A 284 -43.25 -0.89 2.92
C GLU A 284 -42.44 -1.48 4.09
N THR A 285 -43.12 -2.07 5.08
CA THR A 285 -42.50 -2.65 6.28
C THR A 285 -41.45 -3.73 5.94
N ASP A 286 -41.73 -4.58 4.95
CA ASP A 286 -40.79 -5.64 4.53
C ASP A 286 -39.57 -5.05 3.80
N THR A 287 -39.79 -4.09 2.89
CA THR A 287 -38.71 -3.37 2.20
C THR A 287 -37.81 -2.58 3.15
N PHE A 288 -38.37 -2.03 4.23
CA PHE A 288 -37.60 -1.36 5.28
C PHE A 288 -36.71 -2.35 6.04
N LYS A 289 -37.26 -3.51 6.45
CA LYS A 289 -36.50 -4.56 7.15
C LYS A 289 -35.37 -5.11 6.27
N ASP A 290 -35.64 -5.31 4.99
CA ASP A 290 -34.63 -5.76 4.03
C ASP A 290 -33.49 -4.74 3.91
N SER A 291 -33.82 -3.44 3.83
CA SER A 291 -32.82 -2.36 3.76
C SER A 291 -31.99 -2.25 5.04
N ALA A 292 -32.60 -2.43 6.21
CA ALA A 292 -31.88 -2.45 7.49
C ALA A 292 -30.97 -3.68 7.62
N MET A 293 -31.39 -4.85 7.10
CA MET A 293 -30.59 -6.07 7.07
C MET A 293 -29.42 -5.96 6.07
N GLU A 294 -29.64 -5.30 4.94
CA GLU A 294 -28.60 -4.96 3.96
C GLU A 294 -27.54 -4.05 4.60
N LEU A 295 -27.95 -2.95 5.24
CA LEU A 295 -27.03 -2.06 5.97
C LEU A 295 -26.21 -2.82 7.01
N LYS A 296 -26.84 -3.70 7.79
CA LYS A 296 -26.15 -4.53 8.78
C LYS A 296 -25.07 -5.41 8.13
N THR A 297 -25.43 -6.08 7.03
CA THR A 297 -24.53 -7.00 6.34
C THR A 297 -23.34 -6.25 5.75
N GLU A 298 -23.56 -5.10 5.12
CA GLU A 298 -22.47 -4.30 4.54
C GLU A 298 -21.61 -3.63 5.63
N ALA A 299 -22.19 -3.19 6.75
CA ALA A 299 -21.44 -2.65 7.89
C ALA A 299 -20.52 -3.71 8.52
N GLU A 300 -21.02 -4.94 8.71
CA GLU A 300 -20.22 -6.06 9.24
C GLU A 300 -19.06 -6.41 8.30
N LYS A 301 -19.30 -6.45 6.98
CA LYS A 301 -18.23 -6.67 5.98
C LYS A 301 -17.17 -5.57 6.01
N LEU A 302 -17.59 -4.31 6.08
CA LEU A 302 -16.68 -3.16 6.16
C LEU A 302 -15.81 -3.25 7.42
N SER A 303 -16.42 -3.43 8.60
CA SER A 303 -15.68 -3.52 9.87
C SER A 303 -14.70 -4.71 9.88
N GLN A 304 -15.15 -5.90 9.46
CA GLN A 304 -14.29 -7.07 9.39
C GLN A 304 -13.13 -6.88 8.40
N GLY A 305 -13.38 -6.27 7.24
CA GLY A 305 -12.35 -5.99 6.25
C GLY A 305 -11.32 -4.98 6.74
N LEU A 306 -11.77 -3.94 7.46
CA LEU A 306 -10.89 -2.92 8.05
C LEU A 306 -9.99 -3.52 9.14
N ASP A 307 -10.53 -4.36 10.01
CA ASP A 307 -9.77 -5.04 11.06
C ASP A 307 -8.69 -5.94 10.45
N GLN A 308 -9.04 -6.76 9.46
CA GLN A 308 -8.07 -7.63 8.78
C GLN A 308 -6.98 -6.85 8.06
N LEU A 309 -7.33 -5.74 7.40
CA LEU A 309 -6.33 -4.90 6.75
C LEU A 309 -5.42 -4.20 7.77
N LEU A 310 -5.96 -3.78 8.92
CA LEU A 310 -5.20 -3.19 10.01
C LEU A 310 -4.17 -4.17 10.59
N GLU A 311 -4.55 -5.45 10.76
CA GLU A 311 -3.63 -6.51 11.18
C GLU A 311 -2.45 -6.67 10.21
N GLU A 312 -2.70 -6.62 8.90
CA GLU A 312 -1.63 -6.72 7.89
C GLU A 312 -0.73 -5.47 7.86
N VAL A 313 -1.30 -4.28 8.06
CA VAL A 313 -0.51 -3.05 8.20
C VAL A 313 0.37 -3.10 9.46
N ASP A 314 -0.15 -3.58 10.58
CA ASP A 314 0.61 -3.75 11.82
C ASP A 314 1.71 -4.81 11.69
N SER A 315 1.43 -5.91 11.00
CA SER A 315 2.41 -6.94 10.64
C SER A 315 3.58 -6.34 9.84
N PHE A 316 3.27 -5.52 8.82
CA PHE A 316 4.26 -4.82 8.02
C PHE A 316 5.06 -3.79 8.82
N PHE A 317 4.40 -3.04 9.70
CA PHE A 317 5.05 -2.09 10.61
C PHE A 317 6.07 -2.81 11.52
N LYS A 318 5.64 -3.89 12.19
CA LYS A 318 6.51 -4.69 13.07
C LYS A 318 7.69 -5.28 12.32
N MET A 319 7.49 -5.74 11.09
CA MET A 319 8.56 -6.27 10.26
C MET A 319 9.59 -5.20 9.89
N THR A 320 9.12 -4.02 9.48
CA THR A 320 9.98 -2.88 9.14
C THR A 320 10.78 -2.41 10.36
N LEU A 321 10.14 -2.32 11.53
CA LEU A 321 10.78 -1.93 12.77
C LEU A 321 11.82 -2.97 13.21
N SER A 322 11.48 -4.26 13.16
CA SER A 322 12.40 -5.35 13.50
C SER A 322 13.62 -5.37 12.58
N GLY A 323 13.44 -5.21 11.27
CA GLY A 323 14.56 -5.11 10.32
C GLY A 323 15.51 -3.95 10.63
N ARG A 324 14.94 -2.79 11.01
CA ARG A 324 15.70 -1.63 11.47
C ARG A 324 16.48 -1.93 12.76
N ASP A 325 15.84 -2.51 13.76
CA ASP A 325 16.47 -2.81 15.05
C ASP A 325 17.61 -3.81 14.90
N VAL A 326 17.43 -4.85 14.08
CA VAL A 326 18.49 -5.82 13.75
C VAL A 326 19.68 -5.12 13.10
N LEU A 327 19.44 -4.22 12.14
CA LEU A 327 20.51 -3.43 11.51
C LEU A 327 21.29 -2.61 12.55
N LEU A 328 20.58 -1.88 13.42
CA LEU A 328 21.19 -1.04 14.46
C LEU A 328 21.98 -1.84 15.49
N CYS A 329 21.49 -3.02 15.89
CA CYS A 329 22.20 -3.93 16.80
C CYS A 329 23.51 -4.45 16.19
N ASN A 330 23.50 -4.78 14.89
CA ASN A 330 24.70 -5.24 14.19
C ASN A 330 25.77 -4.14 14.11
N LEU A 331 25.37 -2.88 13.86
CA LEU A 331 26.30 -1.74 13.81
C LEU A 331 26.96 -1.46 15.16
N ARG A 332 26.18 -1.53 16.25
CA ARG A 332 26.73 -1.37 17.61
C ARG A 332 27.74 -2.47 17.97
N SER A 333 27.48 -3.69 17.51
CA SER A 333 28.36 -4.84 17.74
C SER A 333 29.67 -4.73 16.95
N SER A 334 29.63 -4.21 15.72
CA SER A 334 30.86 -3.97 14.94
C SER A 334 31.74 -2.87 15.53
N ASP A 335 31.13 -1.83 16.11
CA ASP A 335 31.88 -0.74 16.75
C ASP A 335 32.62 -1.23 18.00
N SER A 336 32.04 -2.15 18.78
CA SER A 336 32.71 -2.73 19.95
C SER A 336 33.91 -3.61 19.62
N VAL A 337 33.91 -4.31 18.49
CA VAL A 337 35.02 -5.22 18.09
C VAL A 337 36.20 -4.42 17.52
N SER A 338 35.94 -3.28 16.87
CA SER A 338 37.00 -2.41 16.34
C SER A 338 37.75 -1.59 17.41
N GLY A 339 37.24 -1.56 18.65
CA GLY A 339 37.83 -0.84 19.78
C GLY A 339 38.81 -1.65 20.63
N GLU A 340 38.96 -2.96 20.40
CA GLU A 340 39.83 -3.85 21.21
C GLU A 340 41.23 -4.11 20.59
N ASP A 341 41.52 -3.58 19.39
CA ASP A 341 42.83 -3.74 18.71
C ASP A 341 43.79 -2.54 18.90
N VAL A 342 43.62 -1.76 19.98
CA VAL A 342 44.58 -0.73 20.38
C VAL A 342 44.91 -0.88 21.87
N ASP A 343 45.75 -1.85 22.19
CA ASP A 343 46.66 -1.80 23.36
C ASP A 343 47.91 -2.67 23.13
#